data_AF-A0A4Q3V8Y6-F1
#
_entry.id   AF-A0A4Q3V8Y6-F1
#
_cell.length_a   1.000
_cell.length_b   1.000
_cell.length_c   1.000
_cell.angle_alpha   90.00
_cell.angle_beta   90.00
_cell.angle_gamma   90.00
#
_symmetry.space_group_name_H-M   'P 1'
#
loop_
_entity.id
_entity.type
_entity.pdbx_description
1 polymer ?
#
loop_
_entity_poly.entity_id
_entity_poly.type
_entity_poly.pdbx_seq_one_letter_code
_entity_poly.pdbx_strand_id
1 'polypeptide(L)'
;MAELQGQAVSTLPAAVIDDPSRETLRSVGSAFGRTRLRTLVTLRWMAIAGQVAAVLFVNLVLGFELPLVACLAAIGASAWLNVALMAVFPTQHLSSPAETAGQLAFDIVQLAVLIGLTGGLQNPFLLMILAPVTVSASRLLPAYAVLLSFLALACCVAMWFWGLDLPWHDEPLQLPPLYQAGQFAAVGLGLLFFAIYSWRTGRDEASLVSALDAVQ
;
A
#
# COMPACT_ATOMS: atom_id res chain seq x y z
N MET A 1 -81.23 -9.26 7.60
CA MET A 1 -80.45 -8.31 8.42
C MET A 1 -79.47 -9.13 9.23
N ALA A 2 -78.14 -9.07 9.10
CA ALA A 2 -77.29 -8.08 8.47
C ALA A 2 -76.12 -8.79 7.75
N GLU A 3 -75.83 -8.25 6.59
CA GLU A 3 -74.66 -8.48 5.76
C GLU A 3 -73.41 -7.82 6.36
N LEU A 4 -72.25 -8.43 6.06
CA LEU A 4 -70.96 -7.81 5.71
C LEU A 4 -70.12 -7.08 6.78
N GLN A 5 -68.79 -7.22 6.59
CA GLN A 5 -67.66 -6.45 7.13
C GLN A 5 -67.08 -6.96 8.46
N GLY A 6 -65.79 -7.31 8.59
CA GLY A 6 -64.65 -7.10 7.70
C GLY A 6 -63.54 -8.10 7.99
N GLN A 7 -63.37 -9.04 7.08
CA GLN A 7 -62.17 -9.86 6.93
C GLN A 7 -61.41 -9.27 5.73
N ALA A 8 -60.57 -8.27 5.99
CA ALA A 8 -59.60 -7.72 5.03
C ALA A 8 -58.63 -6.77 5.74
N VAL A 9 -57.79 -7.29 6.64
CA VAL A 9 -56.48 -6.65 6.85
C VAL A 9 -55.66 -7.04 5.64
N SER A 10 -55.82 -6.22 4.60
CA SER A 10 -55.08 -6.24 3.36
C SER A 10 -53.59 -6.37 3.69
N THR A 11 -53.01 -7.47 3.25
CA THR A 11 -51.61 -7.60 2.92
C THR A 11 -51.17 -6.36 2.14
N LEU A 12 -50.53 -5.42 2.81
CA LEU A 12 -49.73 -4.42 2.11
C LEU A 12 -48.52 -5.20 1.58
N PRO A 13 -48.34 -5.36 0.25
CA PRO A 13 -47.01 -5.65 -0.22
C PRO A 13 -46.14 -4.50 0.28
N ALA A 14 -45.07 -4.80 1.00
CA ALA A 14 -43.99 -3.85 1.19
C ALA A 14 -43.51 -3.51 -0.21
N ALA A 15 -44.12 -2.49 -0.81
CA ALA A 15 -43.66 -1.88 -2.04
C ALA A 15 -42.21 -1.57 -1.75
N VAL A 16 -41.33 -2.27 -2.44
CA VAL A 16 -39.92 -1.94 -2.57
C VAL A 16 -39.95 -0.53 -3.14
N ILE A 17 -39.91 0.48 -2.25
CA ILE A 17 -39.65 1.85 -2.64
C ILE A 17 -38.21 1.79 -3.13
N ASP A 18 -38.07 1.65 -4.44
CA ASP A 18 -36.83 1.83 -5.15
C ASP A 18 -36.49 3.31 -5.01
N ASP A 19 -35.86 3.65 -3.88
CA ASP A 19 -35.53 5.01 -3.51
C ASP A 19 -34.37 5.47 -4.40
N PRO A 20 -34.61 6.39 -5.36
CA PRO A 20 -33.59 6.82 -6.31
C PRO A 20 -32.38 7.46 -5.60
N SER A 21 -32.54 7.94 -4.36
CA SER A 21 -31.44 8.45 -3.55
C SER A 21 -30.46 7.34 -3.14
N ARG A 22 -30.93 6.12 -2.84
CA ARG A 22 -30.08 4.97 -2.48
C ARG A 22 -29.25 4.48 -3.66
N GLU A 23 -29.82 4.49 -4.86
CA GLU A 23 -29.10 4.12 -6.07
C GLU A 23 -28.04 5.17 -6.42
N THR A 24 -28.37 6.46 -6.25
CA THR A 24 -27.42 7.56 -6.42
C THR A 24 -26.26 7.45 -5.42
N LEU A 25 -26.54 7.22 -4.13
CA LEU A 25 -25.50 7.05 -3.09
C LEU A 25 -24.61 5.83 -3.35
N ARG A 26 -25.18 4.70 -3.81
CA ARG A 26 -24.41 3.52 -4.22
C ARG A 26 -23.53 3.79 -5.44
N SER A 27 -24.04 4.51 -6.43
CA SER A 27 -23.28 4.86 -7.64
C SER A 27 -22.08 5.76 -7.32
N VAL A 28 -22.27 6.75 -6.46
CA VAL A 28 -21.24 7.69 -5.99
C VAL A 28 -20.18 6.94 -5.17
N GLY A 29 -20.58 6.12 -4.20
CA GLY A 29 -19.67 5.27 -3.43
C GLY A 29 -18.85 4.33 -4.31
N SER A 30 -19.45 3.76 -5.36
CA SER A 30 -18.76 2.89 -6.32
C SER A 30 -17.74 3.63 -7.18
N ALA A 31 -18.02 4.89 -7.54
CA ALA A 31 -17.12 5.73 -8.32
C ALA A 31 -15.88 6.12 -7.50
N PHE A 32 -16.06 6.49 -6.22
CA PHE A 32 -14.96 6.78 -5.29
C PHE A 32 -14.11 5.54 -4.96
N GLY A 33 -14.72 4.37 -4.81
CA GLY A 33 -13.98 3.11 -4.64
C GLY A 33 -13.10 2.78 -5.85
N ARG A 34 -13.62 3.02 -7.07
CA ARG A 34 -12.93 2.75 -8.33
C ARG A 34 -11.70 3.64 -8.55
N THR A 35 -11.78 4.92 -8.22
CA THR A 35 -10.63 5.84 -8.32
C THR A 35 -9.53 5.47 -7.33
N ARG A 36 -9.90 5.08 -6.09
CA ARG A 36 -8.94 4.69 -5.04
C ARG A 36 -8.12 3.46 -5.42
N LEU A 37 -8.78 2.43 -5.97
CA LEU A 37 -8.14 1.16 -6.35
C LEU A 37 -7.25 1.33 -7.59
N ARG A 38 -7.69 2.15 -8.55
CA ARG A 38 -6.89 2.51 -9.74
C ARG A 38 -5.59 3.23 -9.36
N THR A 39 -5.64 4.15 -8.40
CA THR A 39 -4.46 4.86 -7.92
C THR A 39 -3.45 3.89 -7.28
N LEU A 40 -3.92 2.95 -6.45
CA LEU A 40 -3.07 1.91 -5.86
C LEU A 40 -2.34 1.06 -6.91
N VAL A 41 -3.09 0.53 -7.87
CA VAL A 41 -2.54 -0.30 -8.95
C VAL A 41 -1.55 0.48 -9.80
N THR A 42 -1.85 1.76 -10.10
CA THR A 42 -0.96 2.62 -10.88
C THR A 42 0.37 2.85 -10.15
N LEU A 43 0.34 3.14 -8.85
CA LEU A 43 1.55 3.33 -8.05
C LEU A 43 2.41 2.05 -8.01
N ARG A 44 1.79 0.87 -7.97
CA ARG A 44 2.51 -0.41 -8.03
C ARG A 44 3.20 -0.62 -9.38
N TRP A 45 2.50 -0.37 -10.49
CA TRP A 45 3.10 -0.47 -11.81
C TRP A 45 4.26 0.51 -12.00
N MET A 46 4.14 1.73 -11.48
CA MET A 46 5.24 2.69 -11.46
C MET A 46 6.43 2.19 -10.64
N ALA A 47 6.18 1.60 -9.46
CA ALA A 47 7.23 1.04 -8.62
C ALA A 47 7.95 -0.13 -9.31
N ILE A 48 7.22 -1.08 -9.90
CA ILE A 48 7.80 -2.21 -10.64
C ILE A 48 8.63 -1.68 -11.81
N ALA A 49 8.10 -0.76 -12.62
CA ALA A 49 8.84 -0.20 -13.74
C ALA A 49 10.13 0.50 -13.29
N GLY A 50 10.06 1.29 -12.21
CA GLY A 50 11.22 1.95 -11.61
C GLY A 50 12.26 0.97 -11.08
N GLN A 51 11.83 -0.10 -10.39
CA GLN A 51 12.71 -1.15 -9.88
C GLN A 51 13.42 -1.91 -11.01
N VAL A 52 12.70 -2.31 -12.06
CA VAL A 52 13.30 -2.96 -13.24
C VAL A 52 14.32 -2.02 -13.88
N ALA A 53 13.94 -0.76 -14.11
CA ALA A 53 14.83 0.23 -14.71
C ALA A 53 16.09 0.44 -13.87
N ALA A 54 15.96 0.57 -12.54
CA ALA A 54 17.09 0.76 -11.64
C ALA A 54 18.04 -0.46 -11.64
N VAL A 55 17.51 -1.67 -11.51
CA VAL A 55 18.32 -2.90 -11.51
C VAL A 55 19.06 -3.07 -12.84
N LEU A 56 18.37 -2.88 -13.97
CA LEU A 56 18.99 -2.99 -15.29
C LEU A 56 20.00 -1.87 -15.54
N PHE A 57 19.73 -0.65 -15.08
CA PHE A 57 20.67 0.46 -15.19
C PHE A 57 21.95 0.21 -14.40
N VAL A 58 21.83 -0.22 -13.14
CA VAL A 58 22.98 -0.53 -12.28
C VAL A 58 23.81 -1.69 -12.87
N ASN A 59 23.15 -2.72 -13.40
CA ASN A 59 23.86 -3.87 -13.94
C ASN A 59 24.45 -3.64 -15.35
N LEU A 60 23.68 -3.06 -16.28
CA LEU A 60 24.08 -2.94 -17.69
C LEU A 60 24.81 -1.64 -18.02
N VAL A 61 24.47 -0.53 -17.34
CA VAL A 61 25.03 0.80 -17.63
C VAL A 61 26.19 1.12 -16.70
N LEU A 62 26.02 0.88 -15.39
CA LEU A 62 27.09 1.09 -14.42
C LEU A 62 28.06 -0.10 -14.33
N GLY A 63 27.67 -1.27 -14.85
CA GLY A 63 28.52 -2.45 -14.91
C GLY A 63 28.73 -3.16 -13.57
N PHE A 64 27.86 -2.93 -12.58
CA PHE A 64 27.96 -3.61 -11.29
C PHE A 64 27.35 -5.02 -11.34
N GLU A 65 28.06 -5.99 -10.78
CA GLU A 65 27.54 -7.35 -10.63
C GLU A 65 26.47 -7.40 -9.54
N LEU A 66 25.21 -7.57 -9.97
CA LEU A 66 24.08 -7.81 -9.09
C LEU A 66 23.58 -9.24 -9.29
N PRO A 67 22.94 -9.85 -8.27
CA PRO A 67 22.23 -11.11 -8.42
C PRO A 67 20.95 -10.88 -9.26
N LEU A 68 21.13 -10.67 -10.57
CA LEU A 68 20.09 -10.19 -11.48
C LEU A 68 18.87 -11.11 -11.50
N VAL A 69 19.10 -12.42 -11.51
CA VAL A 69 18.04 -13.43 -11.47
C VAL A 69 17.20 -13.29 -10.19
N ALA A 70 17.83 -13.13 -9.03
CA ALA A 70 17.11 -12.96 -7.76
C ALA A 70 16.34 -11.64 -7.70
N CYS A 71 16.94 -10.55 -8.19
CA CYS A 71 16.29 -9.24 -8.27
C CYS A 71 15.05 -9.28 -9.18
N LEU A 72 15.20 -9.82 -10.39
CA LEU A 72 14.10 -9.94 -11.35
C LEU A 72 13.03 -10.93 -10.88
N ALA A 73 13.40 -12.00 -10.15
CA ALA A 73 12.45 -12.90 -9.53
C ALA A 73 11.62 -12.20 -8.44
N ALA A 74 12.24 -11.39 -7.58
CA ALA A 74 11.54 -10.62 -6.55
C ALA A 74 10.57 -9.59 -7.18
N ILE A 75 11.02 -8.87 -8.21
CA ILE A 75 10.17 -7.93 -8.96
C ILE A 75 9.03 -8.69 -9.69
N GLY A 76 9.36 -9.83 -10.31
CA GLY A 76 8.41 -10.69 -11.01
C GLY A 76 7.33 -11.25 -10.08
N ALA A 77 7.68 -11.61 -8.84
CA ALA A 77 6.71 -12.02 -7.83
C ALA A 77 5.73 -10.87 -7.48
N SER A 78 6.21 -9.63 -7.41
CA SER A 78 5.38 -8.44 -7.23
C SER A 78 4.43 -8.20 -8.41
N ALA A 79 4.95 -8.29 -9.64
CA ALA A 79 4.15 -8.19 -10.84
C ALA A 79 3.09 -9.29 -10.92
N TRP A 80 3.46 -10.54 -10.61
CA TRP A 80 2.56 -11.68 -10.59
C TRP A 80 1.43 -11.51 -9.58
N LEU A 81 1.75 -11.14 -8.33
CA LEU A 81 0.74 -10.89 -7.31
C LEU A 81 -0.22 -9.79 -7.76
N ASN A 82 0.32 -8.69 -8.32
CA ASN A 82 -0.51 -7.59 -8.80
C ASN A 82 -1.44 -8.01 -9.94
N VAL A 83 -0.95 -8.80 -10.91
CA VAL A 83 -1.77 -9.37 -12.00
C VAL A 83 -2.82 -10.34 -11.47
N ALA A 84 -2.45 -11.22 -10.53
CA ALA A 84 -3.39 -12.16 -9.90
C ALA A 84 -4.51 -11.43 -9.16
N LEU A 85 -4.19 -10.36 -8.42
CA LEU A 85 -5.18 -9.53 -7.76
C LEU A 85 -6.12 -8.84 -8.77
N MET A 86 -5.58 -8.34 -9.89
CA MET A 86 -6.40 -7.75 -10.95
C MET A 86 -7.31 -8.77 -11.65
N ALA A 87 -6.88 -10.03 -11.74
CA ALA A 87 -7.65 -11.12 -12.36
C ALA A 87 -8.74 -11.68 -11.43
N VAL A 88 -8.45 -11.79 -10.13
CA VAL A 88 -9.37 -12.37 -9.12
C VAL A 88 -10.40 -11.35 -8.64
N PHE A 89 -10.00 -10.08 -8.49
CA PHE A 89 -10.88 -9.04 -7.96
C PHE A 89 -11.38 -8.12 -9.09
N PRO A 90 -12.64 -8.27 -9.55
CA PRO A 90 -13.21 -7.34 -10.51
C PRO A 90 -13.28 -5.93 -9.93
N THR A 91 -13.36 -4.92 -10.79
CA THR A 91 -13.22 -3.47 -10.51
C THR A 91 -14.21 -2.90 -9.49
N GLN A 92 -15.13 -3.71 -8.96
CA GLN A 92 -16.14 -3.37 -7.96
C GLN A 92 -15.86 -3.99 -6.57
N HIS A 93 -14.78 -4.75 -6.41
CA HIS A 93 -14.45 -5.34 -5.11
C HIS A 93 -13.86 -4.28 -4.17
N LEU A 94 -14.57 -3.97 -3.09
CA LEU A 94 -14.01 -3.18 -1.99
C LEU A 94 -13.12 -4.10 -1.17
N SER A 95 -11.80 -4.00 -1.38
CA SER A 95 -10.84 -4.73 -0.56
C SER A 95 -11.03 -4.35 0.91
N SER A 96 -11.16 -5.37 1.75
CA SER A 96 -11.20 -5.21 3.19
C SER A 96 -9.90 -4.55 3.70
N PRO A 97 -9.94 -3.89 4.87
CA PRO A 97 -8.75 -3.32 5.48
C PRO A 97 -7.63 -4.35 5.69
N ALA A 98 -7.99 -5.60 6.00
CA ALA A 98 -7.04 -6.69 6.21
C ALA A 98 -6.37 -7.13 4.89
N GLU A 99 -7.11 -7.25 3.79
CA GLU A 99 -6.55 -7.56 2.46
C GLU A 99 -5.58 -6.46 2.01
N THR A 100 -5.97 -5.19 2.18
CA THR A 100 -5.10 -4.05 1.84
C THR A 100 -3.84 -4.04 2.70
N ALA A 101 -3.96 -4.34 4.00
CA ALA A 101 -2.80 -4.47 4.89
C ALA A 101 -1.87 -5.60 4.45
N GLY A 102 -2.42 -6.77 4.10
CA GLY A 102 -1.65 -7.91 3.59
C GLY A 102 -0.90 -7.59 2.30
N GLN A 103 -1.54 -6.87 1.38
CA GLN A 103 -0.91 -6.39 0.15
C GLN A 103 0.25 -5.43 0.41
N LEU A 104 0.09 -4.49 1.34
CA LEU A 104 1.16 -3.56 1.73
C LEU A 104 2.28 -4.27 2.51
N ALA A 105 1.94 -5.26 3.33
CA ALA A 105 2.94 -6.10 4.00
C ALA A 105 3.81 -6.85 2.98
N PHE A 106 3.19 -7.42 1.94
CA PHE A 106 3.91 -8.04 0.84
C PHE A 106 4.85 -7.04 0.14
N ASP A 107 4.39 -5.82 -0.13
CA ASP A 107 5.23 -4.78 -0.75
C ASP A 107 6.44 -4.43 0.11
N ILE A 108 6.25 -4.29 1.42
CA ILE A 108 7.34 -4.02 2.36
C ILE A 108 8.37 -5.13 2.30
N VAL A 109 7.93 -6.39 2.37
CA VAL A 109 8.83 -7.55 2.33
C VAL A 109 9.54 -7.66 0.98
N GLN A 110 8.81 -7.52 -0.12
CA GLN A 110 9.39 -7.61 -1.46
C GLN A 110 10.43 -6.49 -1.69
N LEU A 111 10.10 -5.26 -1.31
CA LEU A 111 11.01 -4.13 -1.43
C LEU A 111 12.23 -4.32 -0.53
N ALA A 112 12.04 -4.82 0.70
CA ALA A 112 13.14 -5.18 1.60
C ALA A 112 14.06 -6.25 0.99
N VAL A 113 13.50 -7.31 0.40
CA VAL A 113 14.26 -8.34 -0.33
C VAL A 113 15.10 -7.70 -1.44
N LEU A 114 14.51 -6.85 -2.27
CA LEU A 114 15.22 -6.20 -3.36
C LEU A 114 16.34 -5.28 -2.87
N ILE A 115 16.07 -4.50 -1.83
CA ILE A 115 17.06 -3.61 -1.19
C ILE A 115 18.20 -4.44 -0.56
N GLY A 116 17.85 -5.50 0.17
CA GLY A 116 18.82 -6.41 0.77
C GLY A 116 19.73 -7.09 -0.25
N LEU A 117 19.20 -7.47 -1.41
CA LEU A 117 19.99 -8.03 -2.51
C LEU A 117 20.89 -7.00 -3.23
N THR A 118 20.70 -5.70 -2.98
CA THR A 118 21.35 -4.62 -3.72
C THR A 118 22.12 -3.64 -2.82
N GLY A 119 22.50 -4.04 -1.60
CA GLY A 119 23.29 -3.21 -0.67
C GLY A 119 22.71 -3.04 0.73
N GLY A 120 21.56 -3.65 1.03
CA GLY A 120 20.94 -3.61 2.36
C GLY A 120 20.70 -2.20 2.88
N LEU A 121 21.10 -1.93 4.12
CA LEU A 121 20.92 -0.62 4.76
C LEU A 121 21.77 0.50 4.16
N GLN A 122 22.77 0.16 3.35
CA GLN A 122 23.62 1.12 2.65
C GLN A 122 23.00 1.56 1.32
N ASN A 123 21.97 0.84 0.85
CA ASN A 123 21.33 1.11 -0.42
C ASN A 123 20.59 2.46 -0.39
N PRO A 124 20.78 3.33 -1.40
CA PRO A 124 20.16 4.65 -1.42
C PRO A 124 18.63 4.61 -1.55
N PHE A 125 18.06 3.51 -2.06
CA PHE A 125 16.62 3.30 -2.16
C PHE A 125 16.00 2.76 -0.87
N LEU A 126 16.76 2.63 0.23
CA LEU A 126 16.24 2.21 1.54
C LEU A 126 15.02 3.03 1.98
N LEU A 127 15.04 4.34 1.70
CA LEU A 127 13.93 5.26 1.99
C LEU A 127 12.61 4.90 1.30
N MET A 128 12.62 4.09 0.23
CA MET A 128 11.40 3.67 -0.45
C MET A 128 10.50 2.81 0.43
N ILE A 129 11.04 2.17 1.48
CA ILE A 129 10.24 1.43 2.49
C ILE A 129 9.21 2.34 3.18
N LEU A 130 9.46 3.65 3.23
CA LEU A 130 8.51 4.63 3.77
C LEU A 130 7.21 4.70 2.97
N ALA A 131 7.25 4.48 1.66
CA ALA A 131 6.09 4.66 0.77
C ALA A 131 4.89 3.75 1.10
N PRO A 132 5.03 2.41 1.16
CA PRO A 132 3.91 1.53 1.51
C PRO A 132 3.36 1.80 2.92
N VAL A 133 4.23 2.18 3.87
CA VAL A 133 3.80 2.54 5.23
C VAL A 133 3.01 3.85 5.24
N THR A 134 3.45 4.87 4.51
CA THR A 134 2.74 6.14 4.37
C THR A 134 1.36 5.94 3.73
N VAL A 135 1.30 5.11 2.69
CA VAL A 135 0.02 4.72 2.07
C VAL A 135 -0.89 4.00 3.06
N SER A 136 -0.34 3.15 3.93
CA SER A 136 -1.13 2.49 4.97
C SER A 136 -1.73 3.49 5.97
N ALA A 137 -0.96 4.51 6.37
CA ALA A 137 -1.36 5.50 7.36
C ALA A 137 -2.49 6.43 6.87
N SER A 138 -2.59 6.68 5.57
CA SER A 138 -3.69 7.46 4.97
C SER A 138 -4.94 6.64 4.71
N ARG A 139 -4.81 5.31 4.55
CA ARG A 139 -5.91 4.47 4.02
C ARG A 139 -6.49 3.47 5.01
N LEU A 140 -5.75 3.11 6.05
CA LEU A 140 -6.13 2.08 7.02
C LEU A 140 -6.28 2.67 8.41
N LEU A 141 -6.85 1.88 9.31
CA LEU A 141 -6.89 2.22 10.73
C LEU A 141 -5.45 2.34 11.28
N PRO A 142 -5.20 3.22 12.26
CA PRO A 142 -3.87 3.43 12.83
C PRO A 142 -3.16 2.16 13.29
N ALA A 143 -3.93 1.17 13.78
CA ALA A 143 -3.39 -0.12 14.21
C ALA A 143 -2.67 -0.88 13.07
N TYR A 144 -3.22 -0.88 11.85
CA TYR A 144 -2.56 -1.53 10.70
C TYR A 144 -1.32 -0.75 10.26
N ALA A 145 -1.37 0.58 10.28
CA ALA A 145 -0.21 1.40 9.95
C ALA A 145 0.94 1.17 10.94
N VAL A 146 0.64 1.09 12.23
CA VAL A 146 1.63 0.74 13.28
C VAL A 146 2.21 -0.66 13.05
N LEU A 147 1.36 -1.65 12.76
CA LEU A 147 1.82 -3.02 12.46
C LEU A 147 2.76 -3.05 11.25
N LEU A 148 2.43 -2.33 10.18
CA LEU A 148 3.24 -2.28 8.97
C LEU A 148 4.54 -1.50 9.18
N SER A 149 4.54 -0.44 10.01
CA SER A 149 5.77 0.23 10.45
C SER A 149 6.70 -0.71 11.20
N PHE A 150 6.16 -1.54 12.11
CA PHE A 150 6.97 -2.55 12.81
C PHE A 150 7.51 -3.60 11.85
N LEU A 151 6.71 -4.06 10.88
CA LEU A 151 7.18 -4.97 9.84
C LEU A 151 8.33 -4.37 9.03
N ALA A 152 8.21 -3.10 8.63
CA ALA A 152 9.26 -2.38 7.91
C ALA A 152 10.55 -2.29 8.72
N LEU A 153 10.46 -1.91 10.01
CA LEU A 153 11.61 -1.88 10.91
C LEU A 153 12.23 -3.27 11.11
N ALA A 154 11.41 -4.30 11.26
CA ALA A 154 11.88 -5.68 11.38
C ALA A 154 12.63 -6.12 10.10
N CYS A 155 12.15 -5.72 8.91
CA CYS A 155 12.85 -5.97 7.66
C CYS A 155 14.21 -5.25 7.62
N CYS A 156 14.29 -3.99 8.08
CA CYS A 156 15.55 -3.25 8.20
C CYS A 156 16.54 -3.93 9.16
N VAL A 157 16.06 -4.40 10.32
CA VAL A 157 16.89 -5.18 11.25
C VAL A 157 17.34 -6.48 10.60
N ALA A 158 16.45 -7.18 9.90
CA ALA A 158 16.79 -8.43 9.22
C ALA A 158 17.90 -8.19 8.18
N MET A 159 17.77 -7.13 7.36
CA MET A 159 18.78 -6.76 6.35
C MET A 159 20.18 -6.55 6.93
N TRP A 160 20.30 -6.22 8.22
CA TRP A 160 21.59 -6.17 8.90
C TRP A 160 22.34 -7.51 8.87
N PHE A 161 21.62 -8.63 8.89
CA PHE A 161 22.18 -9.97 9.00
C PHE A 161 22.36 -10.67 7.65
N TRP A 162 21.50 -10.39 6.68
CA TRP A 162 21.49 -11.10 5.37
C TRP A 162 21.65 -10.18 4.16
N GLY A 163 21.66 -8.86 4.34
CA GLY A 163 21.85 -7.91 3.25
C GLY A 163 23.24 -8.08 2.62
N LEU A 164 23.28 -8.04 1.29
CA LEU A 164 24.53 -8.04 0.54
C LEU A 164 25.19 -6.68 0.63
N ASP A 165 26.52 -6.68 0.51
CA ASP A 165 27.30 -5.44 0.46
C ASP A 165 26.97 -4.64 -0.80
N LEU A 166 27.14 -3.32 -0.69
CA LEU A 166 26.94 -2.42 -1.82
C LEU A 166 28.06 -2.66 -2.85
N PRO A 167 27.72 -2.93 -4.13
CA PRO A 167 28.74 -3.13 -5.15
C PRO A 167 29.50 -1.82 -5.39
N TRP A 168 30.82 -1.92 -5.49
CA TRP A 168 31.72 -0.79 -5.73
C TRP A 168 32.85 -1.20 -6.67
N HIS A 169 33.47 -0.22 -7.33
CA HIS A 169 34.62 -0.47 -8.18
C HIS A 169 35.89 -0.62 -7.33
N ASP A 170 36.77 -1.54 -7.75
CA ASP A 170 38.06 -1.85 -7.13
C ASP A 170 37.95 -2.43 -5.70
N GLU A 171 37.91 -1.57 -4.69
CA GLU A 171 37.87 -1.95 -3.28
C GLU A 171 36.41 -1.88 -2.78
N PRO A 172 35.92 -2.89 -2.03
CA PRO A 172 34.59 -2.85 -1.45
C PRO A 172 34.41 -1.61 -0.59
N LEU A 173 33.36 -0.83 -0.86
CA LEU A 173 33.01 0.33 -0.04
C LEU A 173 32.51 -0.15 1.32
N GLN A 174 33.42 -0.26 2.29
CA GLN A 174 33.06 -0.65 3.66
C GLN A 174 32.60 0.57 4.45
N LEU A 175 31.28 0.76 4.53
CA LEU A 175 30.70 1.79 5.39
C LEU A 175 30.71 1.34 6.86
N PRO A 176 31.15 2.21 7.79
CA PRO A 176 31.16 1.89 9.21
C PRO A 176 29.79 1.44 9.72
N PRO A 177 29.70 0.50 10.67
CA PRO A 177 28.43 0.09 11.27
C PRO A 177 27.61 1.27 11.82
N LEU A 178 28.29 2.33 12.30
CA LEU A 178 27.62 3.56 12.75
C LEU A 178 26.80 4.23 11.64
N TYR A 179 27.25 4.19 10.39
CA TYR A 179 26.51 4.73 9.25
C TYR A 179 25.22 3.93 9.00
N GLN A 180 25.31 2.60 9.01
CA GLN A 180 24.15 1.73 8.84
C GLN A 180 23.15 1.90 9.99
N ALA A 181 23.62 2.06 11.23
CA ALA A 181 22.77 2.37 12.37
C ALA A 181 22.09 3.75 12.22
N GLY A 182 22.80 4.73 11.66
CA GLY A 182 22.24 6.03 11.28
C GLY A 182 21.16 5.91 10.21
N GLN A 183 21.36 5.08 9.18
CA GLN A 183 20.35 4.80 8.15
C GLN A 183 19.11 4.12 8.73
N PHE A 184 19.30 3.13 9.61
CA PHE A 184 18.20 2.51 10.34
C PHE A 184 17.40 3.54 11.17
N ALA A 185 18.09 4.39 11.92
CA ALA A 185 17.47 5.44 12.72
C ALA A 185 16.74 6.46 11.84
N ALA A 186 17.30 6.83 10.69
CA ALA A 186 16.68 7.74 9.73
C ALA A 186 15.39 7.15 9.15
N VAL A 187 15.39 5.86 8.79
CA VAL A 187 14.17 5.15 8.37
C VAL A 187 13.15 5.14 9.50
N GLY A 188 13.54 4.79 10.72
CA GLY A 188 12.62 4.77 11.86
C GLY A 188 11.98 6.13 12.14
N LEU A 189 12.77 7.20 12.09
CA LEU A 189 12.27 8.56 12.26
C LEU A 189 11.38 8.98 11.08
N GLY A 190 11.76 8.62 9.85
CA GLY A 190 10.95 8.83 8.66
C GLY A 190 9.60 8.14 8.77
N LEU A 191 9.56 6.86 9.15
CA LEU A 191 8.33 6.10 9.34
C LEU A 191 7.42 6.79 10.36
N LEU A 192 7.98 7.21 11.49
CA LEU A 192 7.24 7.94 12.52
C LEU A 192 6.66 9.25 11.96
N PHE A 193 7.49 10.06 11.32
CA PHE A 193 7.09 11.37 10.79
C PHE A 193 6.01 11.24 9.70
N PHE A 194 6.24 10.41 8.70
CA PHE A 194 5.30 10.22 7.60
C PHE A 194 4.00 9.54 8.03
N ALA A 195 4.05 8.60 8.97
CA ALA A 195 2.84 8.00 9.53
C ALA A 195 1.99 9.04 10.28
N ILE A 196 2.60 9.87 11.13
CA ILE A 196 1.90 10.94 11.85
C ILE A 196 1.34 11.99 10.88
N TYR A 197 2.15 12.45 9.93
CA TYR A 197 1.74 13.45 8.95
C TYR A 197 0.56 12.94 8.11
N SER A 198 0.68 11.74 7.55
CA SER A 198 -0.37 11.13 6.74
C SER A 198 -1.67 10.93 7.51
N TRP A 199 -1.58 10.57 8.79
CA TRP A 199 -2.76 10.43 9.65
C TRP A 199 -3.42 11.77 9.97
N ARG A 200 -2.62 12.83 10.11
CA ARG A 200 -3.12 14.19 10.35
C ARG A 200 -3.83 14.76 9.13
N THR A 201 -3.21 14.68 7.95
CA THR A 201 -3.81 15.16 6.69
C THR A 201 -5.15 14.48 6.39
N GLY A 202 -5.27 13.17 6.66
CA GLY A 202 -6.53 12.46 6.47
C GLY A 202 -7.68 12.91 7.39
N ARG A 203 -7.38 13.49 8.57
CA ARG A 203 -8.41 14.08 9.43
C ARG A 203 -8.89 15.43 8.97
N ASP A 204 -7.97 16.24 8.45
CA ASP A 204 -8.28 17.58 7.96
C ASP A 204 -9.27 17.50 6.78
N GLU A 205 -9.10 16.53 5.88
CA GLU A 205 -10.06 16.26 4.79
C GLU A 205 -11.46 15.86 5.30
N ALA A 206 -11.54 15.01 6.33
CA ALA A 206 -12.83 14.57 6.90
C ALA A 206 -13.61 15.73 7.55
N SER A 207 -12.91 16.71 8.13
CA SER A 207 -13.53 17.89 8.74
C SER A 207 -14.17 18.83 7.72
N LEU A 208 -13.57 18.97 6.53
CA LEU A 208 -14.08 19.82 5.46
C LEU A 208 -15.35 19.25 4.85
N VAL A 209 -15.41 17.93 4.69
CA VAL A 209 -16.63 17.24 4.22
C VAL A 209 -17.77 17.42 5.24
N SER A 210 -17.49 17.22 6.52
CA SER A 210 -18.49 17.47 7.58
C SER A 210 -18.95 18.93 7.67
N ALA A 211 -18.09 19.88 7.34
CA ALA A 211 -18.44 21.30 7.34
C ALA A 211 -19.32 21.69 6.14
N LEU A 212 -19.11 21.05 4.97
CA LEU A 212 -19.96 21.26 3.79
C LEU A 212 -21.35 20.63 3.98
N ASP A 213 -21.43 19.43 4.56
CA ASP A 213 -22.70 18.77 4.87
C ASP A 213 -23.52 19.54 5.92
N ALA A 214 -22.88 20.32 6.79
CA ALA A 214 -23.58 21.13 7.81
C ALA A 214 -24.13 22.47 7.27
N VAL A 215 -23.72 22.87 6.06
CA VAL A 215 -24.14 24.14 5.42
C VAL A 215 -25.23 23.92 4.37
N GLN A 216 -25.48 22.68 3.94
CA GLN A 216 -26.57 22.29 3.04
C GLN A 216 -27.82 21.86 3.81
#